data_AF-G5QDN5-F1
#
_entry.id   AF-G5QDN5-F1
#
_cell.length_a   1.000
_cell.length_b   1.000
_cell.length_c   1.000
_cell.angle_alpha   90.00
_cell.angle_beta   90.00
_cell.angle_gamma   90.00
#
_symmetry.space_group_name_H-M   'P 1'
#
loop_
_entity.id
_entity.type
_entity.pdbx_description
1 polymer ?
#
loop_
_entity_poly.entity_id
_entity_poly.type
_entity_poly.pdbx_seq_one_letter_code
_entity_poly.pdbx_strand_id
1 'polypeptide(L)'
;AFPFFWLLESRSLILMTMGYVLLINIGHNSLNAVQPSFFAGLFHPPVRYSGSSIGAQLGAVVAGGFTPFIAKALSAVYDNSWTLVAGYVVLTALASAFAAKIAPETVLPHSP
;
A
#
# COMPACT_ATOMS: atom_id res chain seq x y z
N ALA A 1 -2.29 -7.37 -7.94
CA ALA A 1 -3.46 -6.78 -8.63
C ALA A 1 -4.16 -7.82 -9.51
N PHE A 2 -3.67 -8.11 -10.72
CA PHE A 2 -4.37 -8.99 -11.69
C PHE A 2 -4.71 -10.42 -11.19
N PRO A 3 -3.80 -11.19 -10.55
CA PRO A 3 -4.12 -12.55 -10.12
C PRO A 3 -5.23 -12.60 -9.06
N PHE A 4 -5.25 -11.61 -8.16
CA PHE A 4 -6.26 -11.50 -7.11
C PHE A 4 -7.65 -11.15 -7.69
N PHE A 5 -7.71 -10.22 -8.64
CA PHE A 5 -8.98 -9.88 -9.31
C PHE A 5 -9.53 -11.05 -10.13
N TRP A 6 -8.68 -11.86 -10.78
CA TRP A 6 -9.13 -13.09 -11.43
C TRP A 6 -9.67 -14.13 -10.43
N LEU A 7 -9.03 -14.27 -9.26
CA LEU A 7 -9.54 -15.13 -8.20
C LEU A 7 -10.91 -14.66 -7.69
N LEU A 8 -11.15 -13.36 -7.62
CA LEU A 8 -12.47 -12.80 -7.30
C LEU A 8 -13.51 -13.09 -8.39
N GLU A 9 -13.13 -13.00 -9.66
CA GLU A 9 -14.03 -13.30 -10.78
C GLU A 9 -14.39 -14.80 -10.88
N SER A 10 -13.57 -15.69 -10.32
CA SER A 10 -13.85 -17.13 -10.29
C SER A 10 -15.16 -17.52 -9.59
N ARG A 11 -15.73 -16.61 -8.78
CA ARG A 11 -16.96 -16.80 -7.97
C ARG A 11 -16.94 -18.03 -7.04
N SER A 12 -15.78 -18.66 -6.86
CA SER A 12 -15.59 -19.78 -5.95
C SER A 12 -15.13 -19.27 -4.59
N LEU A 13 -15.93 -19.53 -3.55
CA LEU A 13 -15.66 -19.10 -2.18
C LEU A 13 -14.28 -19.59 -1.68
N ILE A 14 -13.89 -20.81 -2.09
CA ILE A 14 -12.61 -21.42 -1.71
C ILE A 14 -11.44 -20.67 -2.35
N LEU A 15 -11.49 -20.43 -3.67
CA LEU A 15 -10.41 -19.73 -4.38
C LEU A 15 -10.27 -18.29 -3.91
N MET A 16 -11.38 -17.59 -3.69
CA MET A 16 -11.37 -16.23 -3.14
C MET A 16 -10.74 -16.18 -1.75
N THR A 17 -11.10 -17.12 -0.88
CA THR A 17 -10.55 -17.19 0.49
C THR A 17 -9.05 -17.47 0.46
N MET A 18 -8.61 -18.46 -0.33
CA MET A 18 -7.18 -18.74 -0.49
C MET A 18 -6.41 -17.54 -1.05
N GLY A 19 -6.95 -16.88 -2.08
CA GLY A 19 -6.37 -15.68 -2.65
C GLY A 19 -6.23 -14.55 -1.63
N TYR A 20 -7.25 -14.34 -0.81
CA TYR A 20 -7.22 -13.34 0.25
C TYR A 20 -6.21 -13.67 1.36
N VAL A 21 -6.17 -14.92 1.81
CA VAL A 21 -5.20 -15.40 2.82
C VAL A 21 -3.77 -15.19 2.33
N LEU A 22 -3.47 -15.54 1.09
CA LEU A 22 -2.15 -15.33 0.49
C LEU A 22 -1.82 -13.84 0.38
N LEU A 23 -2.77 -13.02 -0.08
CA LEU A 23 -2.60 -11.57 -0.21
C LEU A 23 -2.29 -10.90 1.14
N ILE A 24 -3.01 -11.26 2.19
CA ILE A 24 -2.82 -10.69 3.53
C ILE A 24 -1.51 -11.16 4.15
N ASN A 25 -1.20 -12.45 4.07
CA ASN A 25 0.01 -12.96 4.73
C ASN A 25 1.30 -12.55 4.01
N ILE A 26 1.31 -12.62 2.68
CA ILE A 26 2.53 -12.36 1.90
C ILE A 26 2.67 -10.88 1.57
N GLY A 27 1.58 -10.23 1.16
CA GLY A 27 1.59 -8.81 0.83
C GLY A 27 1.51 -7.95 2.09
N HIS A 28 0.34 -7.94 2.72
CA HIS A 28 0.03 -6.97 3.78
C HIS A 28 0.92 -7.12 5.01
N ASN A 29 1.05 -8.34 5.57
CA ASN A 29 1.82 -8.55 6.80
C ASN A 29 3.32 -8.33 6.60
N SER A 30 3.88 -8.71 5.43
CA SER A 30 5.28 -8.44 5.11
C SER A 30 5.57 -6.94 5.05
N LEU A 31 4.70 -6.17 4.37
CA LEU A 31 4.82 -4.71 4.33
C LEU A 31 4.68 -4.09 5.72
N ASN A 32 3.70 -4.52 6.52
CA ASN A 32 3.49 -4.00 7.87
C ASN A 32 4.67 -4.28 8.82
N ALA A 33 5.42 -5.36 8.60
CA ALA A 33 6.61 -5.67 9.40
C ALA A 33 7.80 -4.73 9.08
N VAL A 34 7.97 -4.35 7.82
CA VAL A 34 9.08 -3.51 7.35
C VAL A 34 8.76 -2.01 7.44
N GLN A 35 7.50 -1.63 7.29
CA GLN A 35 7.05 -0.24 7.29
C GLN A 35 7.46 0.58 8.55
N PRO A 36 7.30 0.09 9.80
CA PRO A 36 7.63 0.88 10.98
C PRO A 36 9.14 1.06 11.17
N SER A 37 9.96 0.06 10.85
CA SER A 37 11.42 0.17 10.94
C SER A 37 11.98 1.12 9.88
N PHE A 38 11.40 1.09 8.67
CA PHE A 38 11.71 2.03 7.60
C PHE A 38 11.37 3.47 7.98
N PHE A 39 10.16 3.75 8.46
CA PHE A 39 9.76 5.10 8.86
C PHE A 39 10.54 5.63 10.07
N ALA A 40 10.87 4.79 11.05
CA ALA A 40 11.67 5.22 12.20
C ALA A 40 13.06 5.73 11.79
N GLY A 41 13.63 5.21 10.70
CA GLY A 41 14.94 5.63 10.18
C GLY A 41 14.95 6.97 9.44
N LEU A 42 13.79 7.50 9.04
CA LEU A 42 13.68 8.72 8.22
C LEU A 42 13.65 10.03 9.04
N PHE A 43 13.48 9.95 10.36
CA PHE A 43 13.27 11.12 11.21
C PHE A 43 14.33 11.23 12.32
N HIS A 44 14.75 12.45 12.64
CA HIS A 44 15.67 12.75 13.75
C HIS A 44 15.09 12.32 15.11
N PRO A 45 15.93 11.90 16.08
CA PRO A 45 15.47 11.37 17.38
C PRO A 45 14.39 12.21 18.10
N PRO A 46 14.47 13.55 18.20
CA PRO A 46 13.49 14.34 18.95
C PRO A 46 12.08 14.38 18.32
N VAL A 47 11.94 14.09 17.02
CA VAL A 47 10.66 14.15 16.28
C VAL A 47 10.28 12.82 15.65
N ARG A 48 10.99 11.74 15.97
CA ARG A 48 10.86 10.45 15.28
C ARG A 48 9.49 9.83 15.42
N TYR A 49 8.97 9.80 16.64
CA TYR A 49 7.67 9.19 16.93
C TYR A 49 6.50 10.02 16.37
N SER A 50 6.52 11.33 16.61
CA SER A 50 5.49 12.26 16.13
C SER A 50 5.51 12.41 14.60
N GLY A 51 6.69 12.56 13.99
CA GLY A 51 6.84 12.64 12.53
C GLY A 51 6.40 11.36 11.82
N SER A 52 6.83 10.19 12.30
CA SER A 52 6.41 8.90 11.74
C SER A 52 4.91 8.68 11.87
N SER A 53 4.31 9.00 13.02
CA SER A 53 2.87 8.82 13.25
C SER A 53 2.02 9.77 12.41
N ILE A 54 2.43 11.04 12.29
CA ILE A 54 1.73 12.02 11.45
C ILE A 54 1.82 11.62 9.97
N GLY A 55 3.00 11.22 9.49
CA GLY A 55 3.17 10.77 8.10
C GLY A 55 2.32 9.54 7.78
N ALA A 56 2.33 8.53 8.66
CA ALA A 56 1.53 7.33 8.50
C ALA A 56 0.02 7.63 8.50
N GLN A 57 -0.46 8.47 9.42
CA GLN A 57 -1.89 8.81 9.50
C GLN A 57 -2.35 9.68 8.35
N LEU A 58 -1.57 10.69 7.94
CA LEU A 58 -1.89 11.51 6.76
C LEU A 58 -1.95 10.65 5.50
N GLY A 59 -0.96 9.77 5.32
CA GLY A 59 -0.95 8.81 4.22
C GLY A 59 -2.16 7.87 4.25
N ALA A 60 -2.53 7.35 5.42
CA ALA A 60 -3.68 6.47 5.58
C ALA A 60 -5.01 7.19 5.29
N VAL A 61 -5.17 8.44 5.71
CA VAL A 61 -6.39 9.22 5.45
C VAL A 61 -6.52 9.55 3.96
N VAL A 62 -5.44 10.04 3.34
CA VAL A 62 -5.47 10.47 1.93
C VAL A 62 -5.47 9.28 0.97
N ALA A 63 -4.58 8.31 1.16
CA ALA A 63 -4.53 7.15 0.27
C ALA A 63 -5.64 6.14 0.62
N GLY A 64 -5.83 5.81 1.90
CA GLY A 64 -6.79 4.81 2.33
C GLY A 64 -8.25 5.25 2.17
N GLY A 65 -8.57 6.48 2.59
CA GLY A 65 -9.95 6.99 2.57
C GLY A 65 -10.52 7.17 1.17
N PHE A 66 -9.72 7.66 0.22
CA PHE A 66 -10.18 7.95 -1.15
C PHE A 66 -10.10 6.75 -2.10
N THR A 67 -9.32 5.72 -1.77
CA THR A 67 -9.16 4.52 -2.61
C THR A 67 -10.48 3.87 -3.06
N PRO A 68 -11.48 3.59 -2.19
CA PRO A 68 -12.73 2.96 -2.62
C PRO A 68 -13.57 3.86 -3.56
N PHE A 69 -13.54 5.19 -3.36
CA PHE A 69 -14.21 6.14 -4.25
C PHE A 69 -13.58 6.16 -5.64
N ILE A 70 -12.25 6.22 -5.70
CA ILE A 70 -11.50 6.18 -6.96
C ILE A 70 -11.74 4.84 -7.67
N ALA A 71 -11.65 3.73 -6.94
CA ALA A 71 -11.88 2.39 -7.50
C ALA A 71 -13.29 2.25 -8.07
N LYS A 72 -14.31 2.74 -7.34
CA LYS A 72 -15.70 2.70 -7.83
C LYS A 72 -15.90 3.60 -9.04
N ALA A 73 -15.34 4.81 -9.03
CA ALA A 73 -15.40 5.73 -10.16
C ALA A 73 -14.73 5.13 -11.41
N LEU A 74 -13.54 4.55 -11.27
CA LEU A 74 -12.82 3.91 -12.37
C LEU A 74 -13.57 2.71 -12.94
N SER A 75 -14.15 1.88 -12.07
CA SER A 75 -14.92 0.73 -12.52
C SER A 75 -16.21 1.14 -13.23
N ALA A 76 -16.85 2.25 -12.82
CA ALA A 76 -18.06 2.77 -13.47
C ALA A 76 -17.83 3.26 -14.91
N VAL A 77 -16.60 3.68 -15.26
CA VAL A 77 -16.26 4.19 -16.60
C VAL A 77 -16.13 3.07 -17.64
N TYR A 78 -15.83 1.84 -17.21
CA TYR A 78 -15.56 0.73 -18.11
C TYR A 78 -16.42 -0.49 -17.78
N ASP A 79 -17.74 -0.33 -17.89
CA ASP A 79 -18.76 -1.40 -17.77
C ASP A 79 -18.61 -2.29 -16.52
N ASN A 80 -18.26 -1.68 -15.37
CA ASN A 80 -17.93 -2.37 -14.11
C ASN A 80 -16.77 -3.39 -14.20
N SER A 81 -15.89 -3.25 -15.18
CA SER A 81 -14.68 -4.06 -15.26
C SER A 81 -13.70 -3.70 -14.16
N TRP A 82 -12.97 -4.71 -13.71
CA TRP A 82 -11.93 -4.60 -12.69
C TRP A 82 -10.56 -4.21 -13.27
N THR A 83 -10.42 -4.18 -14.60
CA THR A 83 -9.14 -3.94 -15.30
C THR A 83 -8.54 -2.57 -14.97
N LEU A 84 -9.35 -1.51 -15.01
CA LEU A 84 -8.90 -0.16 -14.65
C LEU A 84 -8.51 -0.06 -13.17
N VAL A 85 -9.26 -0.73 -12.29
CA VAL A 85 -8.95 -0.78 -10.85
C VAL A 85 -7.61 -1.51 -10.62
N ALA A 86 -7.38 -2.62 -11.32
CA ALA A 86 -6.10 -3.32 -11.27
C ALA A 86 -4.94 -2.44 -11.77
N GLY A 87 -5.16 -1.68 -12.85
CA GLY A 87 -4.21 -0.69 -13.35
C GLY A 87 -3.88 0.40 -12.31
N TYR A 88 -4.89 0.96 -11.65
CA TYR A 88 -4.72 1.92 -10.56
C TYR A 88 -3.86 1.35 -9.42
N VAL A 89 -4.14 0.12 -8.98
CA VAL A 89 -3.35 -0.56 -7.93
C VAL A 89 -1.89 -0.78 -8.36
N VAL A 90 -1.65 -1.10 -9.62
CA VAL A 90 -0.27 -1.24 -10.14
C VAL A 90 0.44 0.11 -10.17
N LEU A 91 -0.21 1.17 -10.65
CA LEU A 91 0.37 2.50 -10.69
C LEU A 91 0.72 3.03 -9.31
N THR A 92 -0.15 2.86 -8.31
CA THR A 92 0.13 3.27 -6.93
C THR A 92 1.24 2.43 -6.30
N ALA A 93 1.31 1.14 -6.60
CA ALA A 93 2.43 0.29 -6.16
C ALA A 93 3.77 0.74 -6.77
N LEU A 94 3.79 1.10 -8.06
CA LEU A 94 4.99 1.62 -8.73
C LEU A 94 5.41 2.99 -8.16
N ALA A 95 4.46 3.89 -7.93
CA ALA A 95 4.73 5.18 -7.30
C ALA A 95 5.32 5.01 -5.89
N SER A 96 4.77 4.08 -5.10
CA SER A 96 5.30 3.73 -3.78
C SER A 96 6.72 3.16 -3.87
N ALA A 97 6.98 2.23 -4.79
CA ALA A 97 8.31 1.66 -5.00
C ALA A 97 9.33 2.73 -5.44
N PHE A 98 8.92 3.68 -6.29
CA PHE A 98 9.74 4.80 -6.71
C PHE A 98 10.06 5.75 -5.56
N ALA A 99 9.06 6.09 -4.74
CA ALA A 99 9.25 6.91 -3.54
C ALA A 99 10.21 6.22 -2.54
N ALA A 100 10.04 4.91 -2.32
CA ALA A 100 10.93 4.12 -1.47
C ALA A 100 12.38 4.09 -1.99
N LYS A 101 12.58 4.11 -3.32
CA LYS A 101 13.91 4.20 -3.92
C LYS A 101 14.60 5.55 -3.72
N ILE A 102 13.84 6.64 -3.65
CA ILE A 102 14.39 8.00 -3.48
C ILE A 102 14.56 8.35 -2.00
N ALA A 103 13.84 7.65 -1.11
CA ALA A 103 13.87 7.91 0.31
C ALA A 103 15.30 7.80 0.87
N PRO A 104 15.76 8.77 1.67
CA PRO A 104 17.11 8.77 2.21
C PRO A 104 17.32 7.57 3.15
N GLU A 105 18.45 6.91 2.97
CA GLU A 105 18.85 5.77 3.79
C GLU A 105 19.35 6.24 5.16
N THR A 106 18.49 6.09 6.17
CA THR A 106 18.78 6.17 7.61
C THR A 106 19.56 7.41 8.07
N VAL A 107 18.92 8.30 8.82
CA VAL A 107 19.67 9.34 9.56
C VAL A 107 20.45 8.65 10.70
N LEU A 108 21.69 8.25 10.42
CA LEU A 108 22.59 7.68 11.43
C LEU A 108 22.94 8.76 12.47
N PRO A 109 22.92 8.42 13.77
CA PRO A 109 23.36 9.33 14.82
C PRO A 109 24.90 9.38 14.85
N HIS A 110 25.53 10.01 13.85
CA HIS A 110 26.94 10.38 13.91
C HIS A 110 27.22 11.69 13.18
N SER A 111 27.25 12.78 13.94
CA SER A 111 28.49 13.54 14.14
C SER A 111 28.31 14.49 15.36
N PRO A 112 29.36 14.68 16.18
CA PRO A 112 29.35 15.40 17.45
C PRO A 112 28.87 16.86 17.39
#